data_AF-A0A062V399-F1
#
_entry.id   AF-A0A062V399-F1
#
_cell.length_a   1.000
_cell.length_b   1.000
_cell.length_c   1.000
_cell.angle_alpha   90.00
_cell.angle_beta   90.00
_cell.angle_gamma   90.00
#
_symmetry.space_group_name_H-M   'P 1'
#
loop_
_entity.id
_entity.type
_entity.pdbx_description
1 polymer ?
#
loop_
_entity_poly.entity_id
_entity_poly.type
_entity_poly.pdbx_seq_one_letter_code
_entity_poly.pdbx_strand_id
1 'polypeptide(L)'
;MGITLVIGIVSRFLRSFSYKITKVCNQIGRGVSSNRIVAICTALILFLGAITYIHPPLPYSSDELVERGNNFYEKRDYQEAVKNYGRSLDIDKENGNAWRKKGFAYLNIGINNESLIINLTRAYSNARSLIEFYNSSDDSIIINQDAFENAYYSFDQTYKSNPKDFEALLYKGIASLYLSNSSGYNPISEFEEVVTVIDDTSSYRQDSPIVEIKYSAWYGKCVSYRKIGSKEKAEECFQSLFKLPEIKIIAPREGDKVSVSTMVSGTFSGKLPEERYMWVFVNPQITPSLWWPQGLRVEPKKGQWNMQVWIGNTTSNVDIAIILVNEKDDQYLWNYRRTGDKTGNYPGIPLPASATIMDKITVVQK
;
A
#
# COMPACT_ATOMS: atom_id res chain seq x y z
N MET A 1 -22.49 -23.69 2.35
CA MET A 1 -23.85 -24.31 2.44
C MET A 1 -23.85 -25.76 2.99
N GLY A 2 -22.72 -26.49 3.03
CA GLY A 2 -22.69 -27.89 3.46
C GLY A 2 -22.74 -28.16 4.97
N ILE A 3 -22.14 -27.30 5.81
CA ILE A 3 -22.06 -27.54 7.27
C ILE A 3 -23.43 -27.43 7.95
N THR A 4 -24.28 -26.50 7.53
CA THR A 4 -25.64 -26.35 8.07
C THR A 4 -26.55 -27.51 7.68
N LEU A 5 -26.31 -28.13 6.51
CA LEU A 5 -27.03 -29.31 6.05
C LEU A 5 -26.62 -30.54 6.86
N VAL A 6 -25.31 -30.72 7.11
CA VAL A 6 -24.78 -31.83 7.90
C VAL A 6 -25.15 -31.69 9.38
N ILE A 7 -25.06 -30.50 9.97
CA ILE A 7 -25.55 -30.22 11.34
C ILE A 7 -27.08 -30.38 11.41
N GLY A 8 -27.81 -30.00 10.35
CA GLY A 8 -29.26 -30.21 10.25
C GLY A 8 -29.65 -31.69 10.24
N ILE A 9 -28.91 -32.51 9.47
CA ILE A 9 -29.13 -33.97 9.40
C ILE A 9 -28.70 -34.63 10.71
N VAL A 10 -27.54 -34.29 11.26
CA VAL A 10 -27.04 -34.82 12.53
C VAL A 10 -27.93 -34.39 13.70
N SER A 11 -28.43 -33.15 13.74
CA SER A 11 -29.34 -32.72 14.82
C SER A 11 -30.76 -33.31 14.69
N ARG A 12 -31.27 -33.52 13.46
CA ARG A 12 -32.53 -34.26 13.25
C ARG A 12 -32.38 -35.73 13.62
N PHE A 13 -31.23 -36.33 13.30
CA PHE A 13 -30.91 -37.71 13.68
C PHE A 13 -30.75 -37.82 15.20
N LEU A 14 -30.01 -36.92 15.85
CA LEU A 14 -29.84 -36.88 17.31
C LEU A 14 -31.13 -36.55 18.05
N ARG A 15 -32.04 -35.72 17.51
CA ARG A 15 -33.37 -35.47 18.11
C ARG A 15 -34.31 -36.66 17.96
N SER A 16 -34.34 -37.29 16.78
CA SER A 16 -35.10 -38.53 16.55
C SER A 16 -34.57 -39.68 17.42
N PHE A 17 -33.25 -39.76 17.56
CA PHE A 17 -32.54 -40.76 18.36
C PHE A 17 -32.68 -40.51 19.85
N SER A 18 -32.55 -39.26 20.32
CA SER A 18 -32.83 -38.82 21.70
C SER A 18 -34.28 -39.13 22.07
N TYR A 19 -35.24 -38.77 21.22
CA TYR A 19 -36.66 -39.08 21.45
C TYR A 19 -36.93 -40.59 21.53
N LYS A 20 -36.28 -41.41 20.68
CA LYS A 20 -36.36 -42.88 20.75
C LYS A 20 -35.66 -43.43 22.00
N ILE A 21 -34.51 -42.88 22.42
CA ILE A 21 -33.82 -43.26 23.66
C ILE A 21 -34.68 -42.90 24.87
N THR A 22 -35.24 -41.69 24.96
CA THR A 22 -36.11 -41.29 26.08
C THR A 22 -37.37 -42.15 26.13
N LYS A 23 -37.93 -42.54 24.97
CA LYS A 23 -39.10 -43.43 24.91
C LYS A 23 -38.76 -44.87 25.31
N VAL A 24 -37.58 -45.38 24.93
CA VAL A 24 -37.05 -46.69 25.36
C VAL A 24 -36.69 -46.68 26.85
N CYS A 25 -36.03 -45.63 27.35
CA CYS A 25 -35.72 -45.46 28.76
C CYS A 25 -36.99 -45.29 29.63
N ASN A 26 -38.02 -44.59 29.14
CA ASN A 26 -39.31 -44.47 29.84
C ASN A 26 -40.14 -45.78 29.79
N GLN A 27 -40.03 -46.59 28.73
CA GLN A 27 -40.61 -47.95 28.71
C GLN A 27 -39.85 -48.93 29.63
N ILE A 28 -38.58 -48.64 29.95
CA ILE A 28 -37.72 -49.44 30.84
C ILE A 28 -37.85 -48.98 32.31
N GLY A 29 -38.97 -48.35 32.68
CA GLY A 29 -39.28 -48.06 34.07
C GLY A 29 -39.36 -49.32 34.93
N ARG A 30 -38.42 -49.43 35.88
CA ARG A 30 -38.32 -50.41 37.01
C ARG A 30 -37.89 -51.83 36.63
N GLY A 31 -36.58 -52.06 36.55
CA GLY A 31 -36.01 -53.42 36.65
C GLY A 31 -34.73 -53.69 35.86
N VAL A 32 -34.24 -52.74 35.07
CA VAL A 32 -33.03 -52.96 34.27
C VAL A 32 -31.77 -52.56 35.05
N SER A 33 -30.88 -53.53 35.26
CA SER A 33 -29.62 -53.34 35.97
C SER A 33 -28.73 -52.30 35.28
N SER A 34 -28.02 -51.50 36.09
CA SER A 34 -27.04 -50.49 35.66
C SER A 34 -26.12 -50.98 34.51
N ASN A 35 -25.77 -52.27 34.53
CA ASN A 35 -24.96 -52.95 33.53
C ASN A 35 -25.51 -52.87 32.10
N ARG A 36 -26.83 -52.86 31.89
CA ARG A 36 -27.41 -52.77 30.53
C ARG A 36 -27.33 -51.36 29.94
N ILE A 37 -27.43 -50.33 30.78
CA ILE A 37 -27.25 -48.92 30.35
C ILE A 37 -25.78 -48.70 29.99
N VAL A 38 -24.86 -49.19 30.82
CA VAL A 38 -23.43 -49.16 30.53
C VAL A 38 -23.13 -49.88 29.20
N ALA A 39 -23.73 -51.04 28.94
CA ALA A 39 -23.55 -51.78 27.69
C ALA A 39 -24.05 -51.03 26.43
N ILE A 40 -25.16 -50.28 26.53
CA ILE A 40 -25.67 -49.48 25.41
C ILE A 40 -24.75 -48.27 25.15
N CYS A 41 -24.27 -47.61 26.21
CA CYS A 41 -23.34 -46.49 26.09
C CYS A 41 -21.99 -46.94 25.51
N THR A 42 -21.45 -48.08 25.93
CA THR A 42 -20.20 -48.61 25.37
C THR A 42 -20.37 -49.02 23.92
N ALA A 43 -21.49 -49.65 23.54
CA ALA A 43 -21.79 -49.98 22.15
C ALA A 43 -21.90 -48.73 21.26
N LEU A 44 -22.49 -47.65 21.76
CA LEU A 44 -22.58 -46.37 21.04
C LEU A 44 -21.22 -45.69 20.89
N ILE A 45 -20.38 -45.69 21.93
CA ILE A 45 -19.01 -45.15 21.86
C ILE A 45 -18.18 -45.95 20.86
N LEU A 46 -18.28 -47.29 20.87
CA LEU A 46 -17.59 -48.15 19.91
C LEU A 46 -18.10 -47.95 18.48
N PHE A 47 -19.40 -47.76 18.29
CA PHE A 47 -19.99 -47.50 16.97
C PHE A 47 -19.60 -46.12 16.43
N LEU A 48 -19.62 -45.08 17.26
CA LEU A 48 -19.13 -43.74 16.89
C LEU A 48 -17.63 -43.75 16.60
N GLY A 49 -16.84 -44.45 17.43
CA GLY A 49 -15.41 -44.68 17.21
C GLY A 49 -15.13 -45.42 15.90
N ALA A 50 -15.92 -46.45 15.60
CA ALA A 50 -15.85 -47.19 14.34
C ALA A 50 -16.24 -46.32 13.14
N ILE A 51 -17.27 -45.46 13.24
CA ILE A 51 -17.61 -44.50 12.19
C ILE A 51 -16.46 -43.53 11.94
N THR A 52 -15.85 -42.97 12.98
CA THR A 52 -14.70 -42.06 12.83
C THR A 52 -13.44 -42.75 12.30
N TYR A 53 -13.31 -44.06 12.55
CA TYR A 53 -12.19 -44.87 12.06
C TYR A 53 -12.38 -45.32 10.61
N ILE A 54 -13.62 -45.67 10.24
CA ILE A 54 -14.01 -46.12 8.89
C ILE A 54 -14.15 -44.94 7.92
N HIS A 55 -14.61 -43.80 8.43
CA HIS A 55 -14.69 -42.53 7.71
C HIS A 55 -13.98 -41.44 8.52
N PRO A 56 -12.63 -41.39 8.49
CA PRO A 56 -11.94 -40.19 8.93
C PRO A 56 -12.55 -38.99 8.19
N PRO A 57 -12.69 -37.81 8.83
CA PRO A 57 -13.14 -36.62 8.11
C PRO A 57 -12.28 -36.50 6.87
N LEU A 58 -12.91 -36.38 5.69
CA LEU A 58 -12.20 -36.30 4.42
C LEU A 58 -11.04 -35.31 4.60
N PRO A 59 -9.80 -35.70 4.31
CA PRO A 59 -8.67 -34.80 4.46
C PRO A 59 -8.99 -33.56 3.62
N TYR A 60 -9.03 -32.39 4.25
CA TYR A 60 -9.28 -31.14 3.56
C TYR A 60 -8.34 -31.05 2.36
N SER A 61 -8.84 -30.64 1.20
CA SER A 61 -7.95 -30.37 0.06
C SER A 61 -7.06 -29.17 0.35
N SER A 62 -5.97 -29.03 -0.41
CA SER A 62 -5.09 -27.85 -0.31
C SER A 62 -5.90 -26.55 -0.47
N ASP A 63 -6.78 -26.49 -1.46
CA ASP A 63 -7.63 -25.32 -1.73
C ASP A 63 -8.65 -25.04 -0.63
N GLU A 64 -9.25 -26.07 -0.03
CA GLU A 64 -10.17 -25.90 1.11
C GLU A 64 -9.45 -25.34 2.34
N LEU A 65 -8.20 -25.71 2.56
CA LEU A 65 -7.36 -25.17 3.63
C LEU A 65 -6.97 -23.71 3.35
N VAL A 66 -6.67 -23.36 2.09
CA VAL A 66 -6.48 -21.96 1.69
C VAL A 66 -7.74 -21.15 1.97
N GLU A 67 -8.91 -21.66 1.59
CA GLU A 67 -10.16 -20.95 1.82
C GLU A 67 -10.48 -20.80 3.31
N ARG A 68 -10.21 -21.83 4.11
CA ARG A 68 -10.32 -21.74 5.56
C ARG A 68 -9.35 -20.69 6.13
N GLY A 69 -8.13 -20.61 5.61
CA GLY A 69 -7.16 -19.57 5.95
C GLY A 69 -7.68 -18.16 5.62
N ASN A 70 -8.32 -17.97 4.46
CA ASN A 70 -8.94 -16.70 4.09
C ASN A 70 -9.99 -16.28 5.11
N ASN A 71 -10.85 -17.22 5.54
CA ASN A 71 -11.89 -16.95 6.53
C ASN A 71 -11.33 -16.49 7.89
N PHE A 72 -10.17 -17.00 8.32
CA PHE A 72 -9.50 -16.51 9.53
C PHE A 72 -8.81 -15.16 9.29
N TYR A 73 -8.20 -14.98 8.11
CA TYR A 73 -7.58 -13.72 7.70
C TYR A 73 -8.58 -12.56 7.71
N GLU A 74 -9.79 -12.77 7.16
CA GLU A 74 -10.87 -11.77 7.16
C GLU A 74 -11.32 -11.40 8.58
N LYS A 75 -11.26 -12.35 9.51
CA LYS A 75 -11.51 -12.14 10.95
C LYS A 75 -10.33 -11.52 11.69
N ARG A 76 -9.24 -11.21 10.98
CA ARG A 76 -7.96 -10.70 11.51
C ARG A 76 -7.27 -11.69 12.46
N ASP A 77 -7.65 -12.96 12.43
CA ASP A 77 -6.96 -14.03 13.15
C ASP A 77 -5.83 -14.57 12.26
N TYR A 78 -4.77 -13.77 12.16
CA TYR A 78 -3.66 -14.04 11.25
C TYR A 78 -2.87 -15.27 11.67
N GLN A 79 -2.79 -15.58 12.96
CA GLN A 79 -2.11 -16.78 13.48
C GLN A 79 -2.81 -18.06 13.00
N GLU A 80 -4.14 -18.16 13.12
CA GLU A 80 -4.86 -19.33 12.59
C GLU A 80 -4.89 -19.32 11.06
N ALA A 81 -4.90 -18.16 10.41
CA ALA A 81 -4.75 -18.08 8.95
C ALA A 81 -3.43 -18.72 8.49
N VAL A 82 -2.30 -18.32 9.08
CA VAL A 82 -0.96 -18.89 8.82
C VAL A 82 -0.94 -20.40 8.99
N LYS A 83 -1.57 -20.92 10.04
CA LYS A 83 -1.64 -22.37 10.31
C LYS A 83 -2.42 -23.11 9.23
N ASN A 84 -3.54 -22.56 8.75
CA ASN A 84 -4.32 -23.19 7.68
C ASN A 84 -3.57 -23.13 6.34
N TYR A 85 -2.91 -22.01 6.02
CA TYR A 85 -2.03 -21.94 4.84
C TYR A 85 -0.85 -22.91 4.95
N GLY A 86 -0.24 -23.06 6.14
CA GLY A 86 0.81 -24.05 6.40
C GLY A 86 0.33 -25.48 6.11
N ARG A 87 -0.86 -25.84 6.58
CA ARG A 87 -1.45 -27.16 6.30
C ARG A 87 -1.77 -27.37 4.83
N SER A 88 -2.16 -26.32 4.10
CA SER A 88 -2.30 -26.38 2.63
C SER A 88 -0.96 -26.71 1.97
N LEU A 89 0.12 -26.09 2.44
CA LEU A 89 1.49 -26.31 1.95
C LEU A 89 2.06 -27.68 2.33
N ASP A 90 1.60 -28.29 3.42
CA ASP A 90 1.92 -29.68 3.75
C ASP A 90 1.34 -30.67 2.72
N ILE A 91 0.22 -30.32 2.08
CA ILE A 91 -0.43 -31.11 1.02
C ILE A 91 0.17 -30.79 -0.35
N ASP A 92 0.32 -29.51 -0.66
CA ASP A 92 0.88 -29.02 -1.91
C ASP A 92 1.93 -27.93 -1.65
N LYS A 93 3.21 -28.35 -1.68
CA LYS A 93 4.36 -27.49 -1.37
C LYS A 93 4.59 -26.40 -2.42
N GLU A 94 4.06 -26.57 -3.63
CA GLU A 94 4.24 -25.65 -4.75
C GLU A 94 3.06 -24.68 -4.91
N ASN A 95 2.08 -24.72 -3.99
CA ASN A 95 0.93 -23.82 -4.03
C ASN A 95 1.36 -22.36 -3.77
N GLY A 96 1.70 -21.65 -4.85
CA GLY A 96 2.16 -20.26 -4.81
C GLY A 96 1.14 -19.31 -4.19
N ASN A 97 -0.17 -19.59 -4.34
CA ASN A 97 -1.23 -18.80 -3.73
C ASN A 97 -1.28 -18.98 -2.20
N ALA A 98 -1.08 -20.20 -1.70
CA ALA A 98 -0.99 -20.47 -0.26
C ALA A 98 0.24 -19.78 0.34
N TRP A 99 1.41 -19.88 -0.32
CA TRP A 99 2.62 -19.14 0.07
C TRP A 99 2.37 -17.64 0.13
N ARG A 100 1.73 -17.08 -0.90
CA ARG A 100 1.48 -15.64 -1.00
C ARG A 100 0.59 -15.14 0.14
N LYS A 101 -0.51 -15.85 0.39
CA LYS A 101 -1.45 -15.53 1.47
C LYS A 101 -0.83 -15.69 2.86
N LYS A 102 0.05 -16.70 3.02
CA LYS A 102 0.84 -16.89 4.24
C LYS A 102 1.78 -15.71 4.48
N GLY A 103 2.46 -15.22 3.44
CA GLY A 103 3.32 -14.03 3.50
C GLY A 103 2.57 -12.78 3.95
N PHE A 104 1.39 -12.52 3.38
CA PHE A 104 0.54 -11.40 3.81
C PHE A 104 0.07 -11.53 5.26
N ALA A 105 -0.30 -12.73 5.70
CA ALA A 105 -0.71 -12.94 7.09
C ALA A 105 0.45 -12.65 8.06
N TYR A 106 1.67 -13.09 7.73
CA TYR A 106 2.86 -12.75 8.49
C TYR A 106 3.19 -11.26 8.50
N LEU A 107 3.03 -10.55 7.38
CA LEU A 107 3.20 -9.08 7.38
C LEU A 107 2.23 -8.39 8.33
N ASN A 108 0.95 -8.78 8.36
CA ASN A 108 0.00 -8.20 9.30
C ASN A 108 0.35 -8.51 10.77
N ILE A 109 0.88 -9.71 11.05
CA ILE A 109 1.42 -10.06 12.37
C ILE A 109 2.63 -9.17 12.71
N GLY A 110 3.51 -8.94 11.74
CA GLY A 110 4.72 -8.13 11.89
C GLY A 110 4.45 -6.66 12.15
N ILE A 111 3.53 -6.08 11.37
CA ILE A 111 3.15 -4.67 11.42
C ILE A 111 2.27 -4.38 12.63
N ASN A 112 1.36 -5.31 12.97
CA ASN A 112 0.41 -5.20 14.08
C ASN A 112 -0.27 -3.81 14.18
N ASN A 113 -0.70 -3.28 13.03
CA ASN A 113 -1.36 -1.98 12.95
C ASN A 113 -2.67 -2.12 12.16
N GLU A 114 -3.79 -1.88 12.84
CA GLU A 114 -5.11 -2.03 12.25
C GLU A 114 -5.41 -1.04 11.11
N SER A 115 -4.71 0.09 11.05
CA SER A 115 -4.87 1.06 9.95
C SER A 115 -4.13 0.67 8.67
N LEU A 116 -3.28 -0.36 8.73
CA LEU A 116 -2.40 -0.80 7.64
C LEU A 116 -2.67 -2.24 7.20
N ILE A 117 -3.88 -2.74 7.46
CA ILE A 117 -4.26 -4.11 7.11
C ILE A 117 -4.16 -4.31 5.59
N ILE A 118 -3.41 -5.33 5.21
CA ILE A 118 -3.21 -5.69 3.80
C ILE A 118 -4.44 -6.41 3.28
N ASN A 119 -5.05 -5.92 2.20
CA ASN A 119 -6.16 -6.61 1.55
C ASN A 119 -5.64 -7.61 0.52
N LEU A 120 -5.99 -8.89 0.66
CA LEU A 120 -5.53 -9.97 -0.22
C LEU A 120 -5.90 -9.78 -1.71
N THR A 121 -6.90 -8.96 -2.03
CA THR A 121 -7.39 -8.71 -3.40
C THR A 121 -6.77 -7.47 -4.04
N ARG A 122 -6.24 -6.53 -3.24
CA ARG A 122 -5.68 -5.25 -3.73
C ARG A 122 -4.37 -4.91 -3.03
N ALA A 123 -3.53 -5.91 -2.77
CA ALA A 123 -2.36 -5.73 -1.94
C ALA A 123 -1.37 -4.72 -2.55
N TYR A 124 -1.21 -4.63 -3.88
CA TYR A 124 -0.37 -3.59 -4.51
C TYR A 124 -0.71 -2.15 -4.06
N SER A 125 -1.98 -1.84 -3.75
CA SER A 125 -2.40 -0.51 -3.28
C SER A 125 -1.95 -0.19 -1.85
N ASN A 126 -1.66 -1.22 -1.03
CA ASN A 126 -1.17 -1.04 0.32
C ASN A 126 0.36 -0.87 0.39
N ALA A 127 1.09 -1.33 -0.64
CA ALA A 127 2.55 -1.42 -0.62
C ALA A 127 3.23 -0.08 -0.28
N ARG A 128 2.79 1.01 -0.92
CA ARG A 128 3.32 2.35 -0.65
C ARG A 128 3.07 2.78 0.80
N SER A 129 1.84 2.62 1.31
CA SER A 129 1.50 2.99 2.67
C SER A 129 2.31 2.21 3.71
N LEU A 130 2.67 0.95 3.43
CA LEU A 130 3.56 0.17 4.30
C LEU A 130 4.98 0.73 4.33
N ILE A 131 5.49 1.15 3.18
CA ILE A 131 6.83 1.76 3.09
C ILE A 131 6.82 3.13 3.77
N GLU A 132 5.77 3.94 3.57
CA GLU A 132 5.60 5.25 4.22
C GLU A 132 5.48 5.12 5.74
N PHE A 133 4.76 4.11 6.23
CA PHE A 133 4.70 3.79 7.65
C PHE A 133 6.10 3.48 8.19
N TYR A 134 6.85 2.57 7.56
CA TYR A 134 8.23 2.30 7.97
C TYR A 134 9.12 3.54 7.95
N ASN A 135 8.94 4.39 6.93
CA ASN A 135 9.74 5.58 6.72
C ASN A 135 9.45 6.68 7.75
N SER A 136 8.20 6.82 8.19
CA SER A 136 7.76 7.80 9.20
C SER A 136 7.92 7.29 10.63
N SER A 137 8.14 5.99 10.80
CA SER A 137 8.34 5.37 12.10
C SER A 137 9.76 5.61 12.61
N ASP A 138 9.83 5.99 13.89
CA ASP A 138 11.09 5.98 14.64
C ASP A 138 11.66 4.55 14.71
N ASP A 139 12.98 4.45 14.81
CA ASP A 139 13.71 3.17 14.84
C ASP A 139 13.38 2.31 16.09
N SER A 140 12.52 2.80 16.99
CA SER A 140 12.02 2.14 18.19
C SER A 140 10.75 1.31 17.98
N ILE A 141 10.24 1.16 16.75
CA ILE A 141 9.13 0.22 16.51
C ILE A 141 9.58 -1.19 16.92
N ILE A 142 8.74 -1.84 17.74
CA ILE A 142 8.91 -3.25 18.08
C ILE A 142 8.58 -4.05 16.81
N ILE A 143 9.63 -4.33 16.04
CA ILE A 143 9.57 -5.15 14.83
C ILE A 143 9.51 -6.60 15.30
N ASN A 144 8.42 -7.31 14.99
CA ASN A 144 8.38 -8.76 15.16
C ASN A 144 9.20 -9.40 14.04
N GLN A 145 10.51 -9.55 14.28
CA GLN A 145 11.48 -10.03 13.29
C GLN A 145 11.06 -11.37 12.70
N ASP A 146 10.72 -12.35 13.54
CA ASP A 146 10.29 -13.68 13.11
C ASP A 146 9.14 -13.61 12.09
N ALA A 147 8.17 -12.72 12.30
CA ALA A 147 7.06 -12.55 11.37
C ALA A 147 7.55 -12.02 10.01
N PHE A 148 8.43 -11.01 9.99
CA PHE A 148 8.97 -10.49 8.74
C PHE A 148 9.88 -11.49 8.02
N GLU A 149 10.67 -12.29 8.73
CA GLU A 149 11.50 -13.35 8.12
C GLU A 149 10.62 -14.42 7.45
N ASN A 150 9.56 -14.84 8.13
CA ASN A 150 8.59 -15.77 7.57
C ASN A 150 7.81 -15.16 6.39
N ALA A 151 7.52 -13.86 6.43
CA ALA A 151 6.93 -13.15 5.30
C ALA A 151 7.88 -13.14 4.10
N TYR A 152 9.14 -12.74 4.30
CA TYR A 152 10.18 -12.72 3.29
C TYR A 152 10.32 -14.10 2.61
N TYR A 153 10.46 -15.15 3.42
CA TYR A 153 10.55 -16.52 2.92
C TYR A 153 9.32 -16.93 2.11
N SER A 154 8.13 -16.60 2.59
CA SER A 154 6.88 -16.94 1.90
C SER A 154 6.77 -16.27 0.53
N PHE A 155 7.13 -14.98 0.42
CA PHE A 155 7.13 -14.28 -0.86
C PHE A 155 8.22 -14.76 -1.81
N ASP A 156 9.39 -15.16 -1.28
CA ASP A 156 10.44 -15.80 -2.07
C ASP A 156 9.97 -17.13 -2.67
N GLN A 157 9.23 -17.96 -1.90
CA GLN A 157 8.61 -19.17 -2.44
C GLN A 157 7.53 -18.86 -3.49
N THR A 158 6.68 -17.85 -3.26
CA THR A 158 5.70 -17.42 -4.26
C THR A 158 6.37 -17.03 -5.57
N TYR A 159 7.41 -16.19 -5.53
CA TYR A 159 8.09 -15.73 -6.73
C TYR A 159 8.84 -16.87 -7.45
N LYS A 160 9.44 -17.81 -6.71
CA LYS A 160 10.04 -19.04 -7.28
C LYS A 160 9.01 -19.88 -8.05
N SER A 161 7.80 -20.00 -7.52
CA SER A 161 6.71 -20.74 -8.19
C SER A 161 6.12 -19.99 -9.38
N ASN A 162 6.09 -18.66 -9.34
CA ASN A 162 5.58 -17.81 -10.40
C ASN A 162 6.45 -16.53 -10.56
N PRO A 163 7.47 -16.56 -11.44
CA PRO A 163 8.36 -15.42 -11.67
C PRO A 163 7.68 -14.19 -12.31
N LYS A 164 6.40 -14.28 -12.66
CA LYS A 164 5.59 -13.14 -13.16
C LYS A 164 4.76 -12.47 -12.06
N ASP A 165 4.85 -12.96 -10.82
CA ASP A 165 4.20 -12.34 -9.66
C ASP A 165 5.09 -11.22 -9.09
N PHE A 166 5.08 -10.06 -9.78
CA PHE A 166 5.85 -8.89 -9.35
C PHE A 166 5.38 -8.34 -7.99
N GLU A 167 4.12 -8.61 -7.62
CA GLU A 167 3.59 -8.24 -6.30
C GLU A 167 4.30 -9.05 -5.21
N ALA A 168 4.49 -10.36 -5.40
CA ALA A 168 5.28 -11.17 -4.48
C ALA A 168 6.71 -10.65 -4.35
N LEU A 169 7.38 -10.31 -5.46
CA LEU A 169 8.73 -9.77 -5.42
C LEU A 169 8.81 -8.41 -4.70
N LEU A 170 7.83 -7.52 -4.91
CA LEU A 170 7.71 -6.25 -4.18
C LEU A 170 7.55 -6.49 -2.68
N TYR A 171 6.69 -7.41 -2.29
CA TYR A 171 6.41 -7.69 -0.88
C TYR A 171 7.56 -8.45 -0.18
N LYS A 172 8.38 -9.20 -0.93
CA LYS A 172 9.68 -9.68 -0.46
C LYS A 172 10.61 -8.50 -0.13
N GLY A 173 10.72 -7.50 -1.02
CA GLY A 173 11.48 -6.27 -0.76
C GLY A 173 10.96 -5.48 0.44
N ILE A 174 9.64 -5.39 0.61
CA ILE A 174 9.03 -4.77 1.82
C ILE A 174 9.41 -5.56 3.08
N ALA A 175 9.30 -6.88 3.09
CA ALA A 175 9.71 -7.68 4.25
C ALA A 175 11.20 -7.47 4.59
N SER A 176 12.06 -7.42 3.57
CA SER A 176 13.49 -7.09 3.71
C SER A 176 13.72 -5.69 4.30
N LEU A 177 12.90 -4.70 3.90
CA LEU A 177 12.96 -3.34 4.43
C LEU A 177 12.70 -3.31 5.95
N TYR A 178 11.71 -4.06 6.42
CA TYR A 178 11.44 -4.22 7.85
C TYR A 178 12.50 -5.05 8.58
N LEU A 179 13.35 -5.78 7.85
CA LEU A 179 14.47 -6.57 8.37
C LEU A 179 15.83 -5.88 8.16
N SER A 180 15.87 -4.60 7.75
CA SER A 180 17.13 -3.96 7.33
C SER A 180 18.21 -3.86 8.41
N ASN A 181 17.83 -4.00 9.68
CA ASN A 181 18.76 -4.04 10.82
C ASN A 181 19.34 -5.45 11.08
N SER A 182 18.79 -6.48 10.45
CA SER A 182 19.23 -7.87 10.56
C SER A 182 20.21 -8.21 9.44
N SER A 183 21.21 -9.04 9.75
CA SER A 183 22.17 -9.52 8.75
C SER A 183 21.49 -10.43 7.73
N GLY A 184 21.77 -10.23 6.43
CA GLY A 184 21.33 -11.12 5.34
C GLY A 184 20.20 -10.58 4.46
N TYR A 185 19.73 -9.36 4.72
CA TYR A 185 18.67 -8.69 3.96
C TYR A 185 19.21 -7.40 3.34
N ASN A 186 18.90 -7.12 2.06
CA ASN A 186 19.38 -5.93 1.37
C ASN A 186 18.26 -5.27 0.54
N PRO A 187 17.37 -4.50 1.19
CA PRO A 187 16.15 -3.98 0.57
C PRO A 187 16.42 -3.15 -0.68
N ILE A 188 17.56 -2.47 -0.76
CA ILE A 188 17.97 -1.73 -1.96
C ILE A 188 18.05 -2.68 -3.17
N SER A 189 18.73 -3.81 -3.01
CA SER A 189 18.90 -4.79 -4.08
C SER A 189 17.60 -5.51 -4.43
N GLU A 190 16.75 -5.86 -3.45
CA GLU A 190 15.49 -6.53 -3.75
C GLU A 190 14.50 -5.59 -4.43
N PHE A 191 14.43 -4.31 -4.04
CA PHE A 191 13.61 -3.33 -4.76
C PHE A 191 14.15 -3.03 -6.16
N GLU A 192 15.47 -3.02 -6.35
CA GLU A 192 16.10 -2.86 -7.66
C GLU A 192 15.79 -4.04 -8.60
N GLU A 193 15.73 -5.26 -8.07
CA GLU A 193 15.29 -6.44 -8.81
C GLU A 193 13.86 -6.27 -9.35
N VAL A 194 12.92 -5.79 -8.51
CA VAL A 194 11.53 -5.52 -8.95
C VAL A 194 11.48 -4.59 -10.14
N VAL A 195 12.22 -3.47 -10.05
CA VAL A 195 12.28 -2.46 -11.12
C VAL A 195 12.83 -3.07 -12.41
N THR A 196 13.93 -3.81 -12.30
CA THR A 196 14.64 -4.41 -13.43
C THR A 196 13.76 -5.43 -14.15
N VAL A 197 13.17 -6.36 -13.41
CA VAL A 197 12.30 -7.40 -13.97
C VAL A 197 11.06 -6.80 -14.65
N ILE A 198 10.48 -5.74 -14.09
CA ILE A 198 9.35 -5.04 -14.72
C ILE A 198 9.79 -4.34 -16.01
N ASP A 199 10.96 -3.69 -16.03
CA ASP A 199 11.48 -3.00 -17.21
C ASP A 199 11.80 -3.96 -18.37
N ASP A 200 12.29 -5.16 -18.04
CA ASP A 200 12.54 -6.23 -19.03
C ASP A 200 11.24 -6.85 -19.55
N THR A 201 10.16 -6.81 -18.77
CA THR A 201 8.84 -7.34 -19.15
C THR A 201 8.07 -6.32 -19.99
N SER A 202 8.50 -6.14 -21.25
CA SER A 202 7.92 -5.22 -22.25
C SER A 202 6.40 -5.41 -22.48
N SER A 203 5.56 -4.75 -21.66
CA SER A 203 4.16 -4.43 -22.00
C SER A 203 3.66 -3.27 -21.14
N TYR A 204 4.19 -2.08 -21.40
CA TYR A 204 3.80 -0.85 -20.72
C TYR A 204 2.34 -0.50 -21.06
N ARG A 205 1.40 -0.90 -20.21
CA ARG A 205 0.04 -0.34 -20.17
C ARG A 205 -0.06 0.56 -18.96
N GLN A 206 -0.39 1.82 -19.23
CA GLN A 206 -0.40 2.90 -18.25
C GLN A 206 -1.46 2.70 -17.14
N ASP A 207 -2.41 1.79 -17.35
CA ASP A 207 -3.51 1.47 -16.43
C ASP A 207 -3.30 0.12 -15.71
N SER A 208 -2.07 -0.41 -15.69
CA SER A 208 -1.76 -1.71 -15.11
C SER A 208 -1.29 -1.59 -13.64
N PRO A 209 -1.69 -2.50 -12.73
CA PRO A 209 -1.12 -2.60 -11.38
C PRO A 209 0.42 -2.68 -11.35
N ILE A 210 1.04 -3.08 -12.46
CA ILE A 210 2.50 -3.11 -12.64
C ILE A 210 3.15 -1.74 -12.47
N VAL A 211 2.48 -0.65 -12.86
CA VAL A 211 3.01 0.72 -12.69
C VAL A 211 3.12 1.07 -11.21
N GLU A 212 2.07 0.78 -10.44
CA GLU A 212 2.05 1.00 -8.98
C GLU A 212 3.08 0.15 -8.25
N ILE A 213 3.26 -1.11 -8.69
CA ILE A 213 4.28 -2.00 -8.14
C ILE A 213 5.67 -1.43 -8.40
N LYS A 214 5.97 -1.01 -9.64
CA LYS A 214 7.25 -0.41 -10.00
C LYS A 214 7.53 0.87 -9.23
N TYR A 215 6.52 1.74 -9.11
CA TYR A 215 6.62 2.99 -8.37
C TYR A 215 6.90 2.72 -6.88
N SER A 216 6.14 1.80 -6.27
CA SER A 216 6.32 1.40 -4.88
C SER A 216 7.71 0.79 -4.63
N ALA A 217 8.22 0.00 -5.57
CA ALA A 217 9.57 -0.56 -5.48
C ALA A 217 10.65 0.53 -5.52
N TRP A 218 10.57 1.47 -6.47
CA TRP A 218 11.50 2.61 -6.50
C TRP A 218 11.42 3.44 -5.21
N TYR A 219 10.21 3.73 -4.70
CA TYR A 219 10.04 4.45 -3.43
C TYR A 219 10.68 3.68 -2.26
N GLY A 220 10.46 2.36 -2.19
CA GLY A 220 11.11 1.46 -1.23
C GLY A 220 12.64 1.52 -1.29
N LYS A 221 13.21 1.49 -2.50
CA LYS A 221 14.66 1.64 -2.72
C LYS A 221 15.18 2.97 -2.15
N CYS A 222 14.50 4.08 -2.41
CA CYS A 222 14.92 5.39 -1.91
C CYS A 222 14.81 5.51 -0.38
N VAL A 223 13.74 4.98 0.21
CA VAL A 223 13.59 4.87 1.67
C VAL A 223 14.69 4.00 2.27
N SER A 224 15.09 2.92 1.61
CA SER A 224 16.17 2.05 2.05
C SER A 224 17.51 2.81 2.14
N TYR A 225 17.86 3.59 1.11
CA TYR A 225 19.05 4.47 1.15
C TYR A 225 19.03 5.42 2.33
N ARG A 226 17.86 5.99 2.62
CA ARG A 226 17.68 6.93 3.73
C ARG A 226 17.93 6.25 5.08
N LYS A 227 17.40 5.03 5.26
CA LYS A 227 17.50 4.26 6.51
C LYS A 227 18.91 3.73 6.78
N ILE A 228 19.68 3.39 5.74
CA ILE A 228 21.12 3.05 5.91
C ILE A 228 22.02 4.29 6.11
N GLY A 229 21.45 5.49 6.24
CA GLY A 229 22.17 6.73 6.48
C GLY A 229 22.81 7.37 5.24
N SER A 230 22.59 6.83 4.04
CA SER A 230 23.14 7.36 2.78
C SER A 230 22.23 8.46 2.21
N LYS A 231 22.25 9.64 2.84
CA LYS A 231 21.36 10.77 2.51
C LYS A 231 21.47 11.25 1.07
N GLU A 232 22.70 11.35 0.55
CA GLU A 232 22.96 11.80 -0.83
C GLU A 232 22.32 10.86 -1.86
N LYS A 233 22.58 9.55 -1.74
CA LYS A 233 21.96 8.54 -2.61
C LYS A 233 20.45 8.48 -2.48
N ALA A 234 19.91 8.71 -1.28
CA ALA A 234 18.47 8.78 -1.07
C ALA A 234 17.86 9.96 -1.83
N GLU A 235 18.49 11.14 -1.76
CA GLU A 235 18.06 12.35 -2.47
C GLU A 235 18.11 12.16 -3.99
N GLU A 236 19.24 11.67 -4.52
CA GLU A 236 19.38 11.31 -5.94
C GLU A 236 18.31 10.30 -6.38
N CYS A 237 18.03 9.31 -5.54
CA CYS A 237 17.02 8.30 -5.80
C CYS A 237 15.62 8.90 -5.87
N PHE A 238 15.24 9.77 -4.93
CA PHE A 238 13.93 10.43 -4.96
C PHE A 238 13.80 11.35 -6.18
N GLN A 239 14.83 12.12 -6.50
CA GLN A 239 14.86 12.93 -7.73
C GLN A 239 14.63 12.08 -8.99
N SER A 240 15.21 10.87 -9.01
CA SER A 240 15.04 9.91 -10.11
C SER A 240 13.67 9.23 -10.15
N LEU A 241 13.13 8.81 -8.99
CA LEU A 241 11.80 8.20 -8.86
C LEU A 241 10.70 9.15 -9.36
N PHE A 242 10.80 10.41 -8.97
CA PHE A 242 9.78 11.40 -9.32
C PHE A 242 9.94 11.93 -10.73
N LYS A 243 11.05 11.59 -11.42
CA LYS A 243 11.51 12.13 -12.72
C LYS A 243 10.70 13.37 -13.07
N LEU A 244 10.87 14.39 -12.22
CA LEU A 244 9.92 15.50 -12.16
C LEU A 244 9.83 16.05 -13.57
N PRO A 245 8.62 16.39 -14.04
CA PRO A 245 8.47 16.96 -15.36
C PRO A 245 9.48 18.10 -15.50
N GLU A 246 10.23 18.11 -16.59
CA GLU A 246 11.09 19.26 -16.89
C GLU A 246 10.14 20.41 -17.22
N ILE A 247 10.03 21.33 -16.28
CA ILE A 247 9.18 22.51 -16.40
C ILE A 247 10.13 23.68 -16.55
N LYS A 248 10.02 24.40 -17.66
CA LYS A 248 10.84 25.60 -17.92
C LYS A 248 9.98 26.78 -18.25
N ILE A 249 10.42 27.96 -17.84
CA ILE A 249 9.91 29.25 -18.31
C ILE A 249 10.69 29.60 -19.58
N ILE A 250 9.98 29.84 -20.69
CA ILE A 250 10.60 30.19 -21.98
C ILE A 250 10.39 31.65 -22.37
N ALA A 251 9.36 32.29 -21.81
CA ALA A 251 9.10 33.71 -21.94
C ALA A 251 8.35 34.21 -20.69
N PRO A 252 8.67 35.40 -20.14
CA PRO A 252 9.84 36.22 -20.48
C PRO A 252 11.16 35.49 -20.18
N ARG A 253 12.29 36.03 -20.64
CA ARG A 253 13.63 35.51 -20.36
C ARG A 253 14.26 36.29 -19.20
N GLU A 254 15.34 35.74 -18.66
CA GLU A 254 16.16 36.39 -17.64
C GLU A 254 16.55 37.81 -18.08
N GLY A 255 16.23 38.80 -17.24
CA GLY A 255 16.55 40.22 -17.43
C GLY A 255 15.58 40.99 -18.34
N ASP A 256 14.54 40.34 -18.90
CA ASP A 256 13.60 41.02 -19.78
C ASP A 256 12.85 42.15 -19.06
N LYS A 257 12.60 43.24 -19.79
CA LYS A 257 11.74 44.34 -19.32
C LYS A 257 10.27 44.01 -19.61
N VAL A 258 9.44 43.97 -18.58
CA VAL A 258 8.02 43.59 -18.68
C VAL A 258 7.11 44.69 -18.14
N SER A 259 5.88 44.76 -18.68
CA SER A 259 4.84 45.65 -18.16
C SER A 259 4.35 45.21 -16.78
N VAL A 260 3.49 46.02 -16.14
CA VAL A 260 2.83 45.70 -14.85
C VAL A 260 2.10 44.35 -14.83
N SER A 261 1.79 43.81 -16.00
CA SER A 261 1.35 42.43 -16.20
C SER A 261 1.97 41.88 -17.48
N THR A 262 2.30 40.59 -17.51
CA THR A 262 2.89 39.93 -18.67
C THR A 262 2.39 38.50 -18.82
N MET A 263 2.40 37.98 -20.05
CA MET A 263 2.17 36.57 -20.29
C MET A 263 3.45 35.81 -20.01
N VAL A 264 3.39 34.84 -19.10
CA VAL A 264 4.49 33.91 -18.83
C VAL A 264 4.13 32.60 -19.51
N SER A 265 5.06 32.04 -20.27
CA SER A 265 4.89 30.77 -20.96
C SER A 265 6.09 29.87 -20.74
N GLY A 266 5.86 28.58 -20.91
CA GLY A 266 6.85 27.57 -20.62
C GLY A 266 6.60 26.24 -21.29
N THR A 267 7.59 25.37 -21.18
CA THR A 267 7.50 23.98 -21.60
C THR A 267 7.29 23.07 -20.39
N PHE A 268 6.74 21.90 -20.68
CA PHE A 268 6.44 20.85 -19.72
C PHE A 268 6.75 19.51 -20.36
N SER A 269 7.69 18.74 -19.79
CA SER A 269 7.98 17.38 -20.26
C SER A 269 7.28 16.32 -19.40
N GLY A 270 6.89 15.20 -20.00
CA GLY A 270 6.34 14.07 -19.25
C GLY A 270 4.93 14.28 -18.70
N LYS A 271 4.70 13.82 -17.47
CA LYS A 271 3.41 13.91 -16.76
C LYS A 271 3.60 14.56 -15.40
N LEU A 272 2.59 15.28 -14.94
CA LEU A 272 2.60 15.85 -13.60
C LEU A 272 2.46 14.68 -12.62
N PRO A 273 3.30 14.59 -11.57
CA PRO A 273 3.16 13.51 -10.59
C PRO A 273 1.78 13.57 -9.93
N GLU A 274 1.25 12.41 -9.52
CA GLU A 274 0.02 12.37 -8.73
C GLU A 274 0.17 13.20 -7.45
N GLU A 275 -0.91 13.88 -7.06
CA GLU A 275 -0.97 14.78 -5.90
C GLU A 275 0.04 15.95 -5.94
N ARG A 276 0.62 16.27 -7.10
CA ARG A 276 1.44 17.47 -7.29
C ARG A 276 0.70 18.49 -8.16
N TYR A 277 0.74 19.75 -7.74
CA TYR A 277 0.01 20.84 -8.38
C TYR A 277 0.97 21.96 -8.75
N MET A 278 0.80 22.50 -9.95
CA MET A 278 1.73 23.47 -10.53
C MET A 278 1.20 24.90 -10.39
N TRP A 279 2.02 25.80 -9.87
CA TRP A 279 1.66 27.18 -9.58
C TRP A 279 2.77 28.14 -9.99
N VAL A 280 2.39 29.31 -10.51
CA VAL A 280 3.33 30.42 -10.74
C VAL A 280 3.30 31.34 -9.53
N PHE A 281 4.46 31.74 -9.05
CA PHE A 281 4.59 32.76 -8.02
C PHE A 281 5.47 33.91 -8.49
N VAL A 282 5.21 35.09 -7.93
CA VAL A 282 5.98 36.30 -8.14
C VAL A 282 6.61 36.75 -6.83
N ASN A 283 7.86 37.16 -6.85
CA ASN A 283 8.56 37.73 -5.71
C ASN A 283 9.25 39.03 -6.13
N PRO A 284 8.69 40.18 -5.76
CA PRO A 284 9.42 41.44 -5.82
C PRO A 284 10.60 41.36 -4.86
N GLN A 285 11.83 41.49 -5.38
CA GLN A 285 13.05 41.29 -4.57
C GLN A 285 13.20 42.30 -3.42
N ILE A 286 12.40 43.38 -3.40
CA ILE A 286 12.26 44.28 -2.24
C ILE A 286 11.69 43.58 -0.99
N THR A 287 10.96 42.48 -1.16
CA THR A 287 10.40 41.64 -0.09
C THR A 287 10.75 40.17 -0.32
N PRO A 288 12.03 39.77 -0.18
CA PRO A 288 12.53 38.48 -0.67
C PRO A 288 11.91 37.27 0.05
N SER A 289 11.39 37.45 1.26
CA SER A 289 10.72 36.38 2.03
C SER A 289 9.25 36.17 1.67
N LEU A 290 8.66 37.05 0.84
CA LEU A 290 7.23 37.02 0.51
C LEU A 290 7.01 36.82 -0.98
N TRP A 291 6.09 35.92 -1.30
CA TRP A 291 5.73 35.52 -2.65
C TRP A 291 4.23 35.68 -2.87
N TRP A 292 3.86 35.98 -4.10
CA TRP A 292 2.49 36.17 -4.55
C TRP A 292 2.11 35.07 -5.55
N PRO A 293 1.30 34.08 -5.13
CA PRO A 293 0.71 33.10 -6.05
C PRO A 293 -0.10 33.81 -7.14
N GLN A 294 0.05 33.35 -8.38
CA GLN A 294 -0.59 33.93 -9.55
C GLN A 294 -1.67 33.00 -10.09
N GLY A 295 -2.77 33.60 -10.56
CA GLY A 295 -3.85 32.89 -11.23
C GLY A 295 -4.45 31.72 -10.42
N LEU A 296 -4.82 30.67 -11.16
CA LEU A 296 -5.21 29.36 -10.63
C LEU A 296 -4.06 28.37 -10.92
N ARG A 297 -4.23 27.11 -10.52
CA ARG A 297 -3.30 26.03 -10.92
C ARG A 297 -3.01 26.05 -12.42
N VAL A 298 -1.75 25.86 -12.79
CA VAL A 298 -1.33 25.76 -14.17
C VAL A 298 -1.62 24.34 -14.65
N GLU A 299 -2.37 24.23 -15.74
CA GLU A 299 -2.63 22.95 -16.42
C GLU A 299 -1.91 22.92 -17.77
N PRO A 300 -0.77 22.21 -17.88
CA PRO A 300 -0.06 22.07 -19.15
C PRO A 300 -0.93 21.42 -20.22
N LYS A 301 -0.88 21.93 -21.44
CA LYS A 301 -1.55 21.37 -22.61
C LYS A 301 -0.53 21.13 -23.72
N LYS A 302 -0.46 19.90 -24.22
CA LYS A 302 0.46 19.49 -25.30
C LYS A 302 1.93 19.86 -25.03
N GLY A 303 2.39 19.68 -23.78
CA GLY A 303 3.77 19.95 -23.36
C GLY A 303 4.11 21.44 -23.21
N GLN A 304 3.11 22.32 -23.21
CA GLN A 304 3.27 23.75 -23.01
C GLN A 304 2.33 24.27 -21.94
N TRP A 305 2.69 25.39 -21.34
CA TRP A 305 1.82 26.12 -20.42
C TRP A 305 1.99 27.62 -20.60
N ASN A 306 0.97 28.38 -20.24
CA ASN A 306 1.05 29.84 -20.15
C ASN A 306 0.07 30.38 -19.11
N MET A 307 0.36 31.57 -18.60
CA MET A 307 -0.43 32.26 -17.60
C MET A 307 -0.20 33.78 -17.67
N GLN A 308 -1.28 34.54 -17.50
CA GLN A 308 -1.17 35.98 -17.23
C GLN A 308 -0.68 36.20 -15.80
N VAL A 309 0.44 36.91 -15.66
CA VAL A 309 1.11 37.18 -14.37
C VAL A 309 1.09 38.68 -14.10
N TRP A 310 0.81 39.06 -12.85
CA TRP A 310 0.80 40.45 -12.38
C TRP A 310 2.08 40.74 -11.62
N ILE A 311 2.92 41.60 -12.21
CA ILE A 311 4.19 42.05 -11.64
C ILE A 311 3.95 43.17 -10.62
N GLY A 312 2.92 43.98 -10.86
CA GLY A 312 2.64 45.18 -10.07
C GLY A 312 3.57 46.33 -10.43
N ASN A 313 3.50 47.40 -9.63
CA ASN A 313 4.36 48.57 -9.78
C ASN A 313 5.44 48.51 -8.69
N THR A 314 6.67 48.19 -9.08
CA THR A 314 7.86 48.07 -8.25
C THR A 314 9.11 48.56 -8.99
N THR A 315 9.99 49.25 -8.27
CA THR A 315 11.29 49.65 -8.80
C THR A 315 12.36 48.55 -8.67
N SER A 316 12.03 47.42 -8.03
CA SER A 316 12.94 46.29 -7.87
C SER A 316 12.82 45.30 -9.02
N ASN A 317 13.86 44.48 -9.21
CA ASN A 317 13.74 43.25 -9.97
C ASN A 317 12.67 42.34 -9.34
N VAL A 318 12.10 41.47 -10.18
CA VAL A 318 11.00 40.59 -9.80
C VAL A 318 11.31 39.18 -10.27
N ASP A 319 11.35 38.25 -9.32
CA ASP A 319 11.49 36.83 -9.62
C ASP A 319 10.12 36.26 -10.00
N ILE A 320 10.09 35.44 -11.05
CA ILE A 320 8.94 34.62 -11.45
C ILE A 320 9.38 33.16 -11.34
N ALA A 321 8.69 32.39 -10.52
CA ALA A 321 8.99 30.98 -10.30
C ALA A 321 7.81 30.10 -10.66
N ILE A 322 8.09 28.94 -11.25
CA ILE A 322 7.13 27.86 -11.44
C ILE A 322 7.41 26.79 -10.39
N ILE A 323 6.41 26.49 -9.56
CA ILE A 323 6.54 25.72 -8.32
C ILE A 323 5.56 24.54 -8.32
N LEU A 324 6.01 23.40 -7.80
CA LEU A 324 5.16 22.27 -7.47
C LEU A 324 4.88 22.19 -5.97
N VAL A 325 3.62 22.00 -5.60
CA VAL A 325 3.16 21.79 -4.22
C VAL A 325 2.36 20.49 -4.10
N ASN A 326 2.16 19.98 -2.88
CA ASN A 326 1.26 18.86 -2.61
C ASN A 326 -0.22 19.29 -2.51
N GLU A 327 -1.14 18.35 -2.33
CA GLU A 327 -2.58 18.63 -2.23
C GLU A 327 -2.94 19.58 -1.09
N LYS A 328 -2.33 19.41 0.10
CA LYS A 328 -2.61 20.27 1.26
C LYS A 328 -2.28 21.73 0.99
N ASP A 329 -1.10 21.97 0.42
CA ASP A 329 -0.65 23.33 0.09
C ASP A 329 -1.41 23.88 -1.14
N ASP A 330 -1.82 23.04 -2.10
CA ASP A 330 -2.72 23.43 -3.19
C ASP A 330 -4.07 23.96 -2.66
N GLN A 331 -4.70 23.24 -1.72
CA GLN A 331 -5.93 23.67 -1.07
C GLN A 331 -5.76 24.99 -0.31
N TYR A 332 -4.62 25.18 0.36
CA TYR A 332 -4.27 26.43 1.01
C TYR A 332 -4.17 27.59 0.01
N LEU A 333 -3.47 27.40 -1.12
CA LEU A 333 -3.34 28.41 -2.17
C LEU A 333 -4.68 28.76 -2.82
N TRP A 334 -5.55 27.77 -3.00
CA TRP A 334 -6.91 27.96 -3.49
C TRP A 334 -7.74 28.85 -2.53
N ASN A 335 -7.62 28.61 -1.22
CA ASN A 335 -8.27 29.42 -0.19
C ASN A 335 -7.71 30.85 -0.11
N TYR A 336 -6.39 31.00 -0.23
CA TYR A 336 -5.73 32.30 -0.35
C TYR A 336 -6.33 33.10 -1.51
N ARG A 337 -6.41 32.48 -2.71
CA ARG A 337 -6.95 33.13 -3.90
C ARG A 337 -8.39 33.55 -3.72
N ARG A 338 -9.26 32.64 -3.25
CA ARG A 338 -10.67 32.95 -3.00
C ARG A 338 -10.85 34.10 -2.02
N THR A 339 -9.99 34.19 -1.00
CA THR A 339 -10.03 35.29 -0.02
C THR A 339 -9.62 36.60 -0.68
N GLY A 340 -8.58 36.59 -1.51
CA GLY A 340 -8.17 37.76 -2.29
C GLY A 340 -9.23 38.22 -3.29
N ASP A 341 -9.89 37.31 -4.01
CA ASP A 341 -10.98 37.65 -4.94
C ASP A 341 -12.18 38.28 -4.22
N LYS A 342 -12.48 37.85 -2.99
CA LYS A 342 -13.56 38.42 -2.17
C LYS A 342 -13.22 39.77 -1.54
N THR A 343 -11.96 39.97 -1.15
CA THR A 343 -11.54 41.14 -0.35
C THR A 343 -10.83 42.22 -1.17
N GLY A 344 -10.36 41.88 -2.38
CA GLY A 344 -9.46 42.70 -3.17
C GLY A 344 -8.02 42.75 -2.62
N ASN A 345 -7.71 42.02 -1.54
CA ASN A 345 -6.42 42.06 -0.86
C ASN A 345 -5.64 40.76 -1.08
N TYR A 346 -4.41 40.88 -1.59
CA TYR A 346 -3.51 39.77 -1.89
C TYR A 346 -2.19 39.95 -1.13
N PRO A 347 -2.15 39.65 0.18
CA PRO A 347 -0.91 39.79 0.94
C PRO A 347 0.13 38.75 0.49
N GLY A 348 1.40 39.15 0.43
CA GLY A 348 2.48 38.21 0.16
C GLY A 348 2.57 37.14 1.24
N ILE A 349 2.90 35.91 0.85
CA ILE A 349 3.02 34.75 1.74
C ILE A 349 4.41 34.14 1.65
N PRO A 350 4.94 33.49 2.71
CA PRO A 350 6.10 32.64 2.55
C PRO A 350 5.79 31.49 1.58
N LEU A 351 6.82 30.92 0.96
CA LEU A 351 6.64 29.71 0.17
C LEU A 351 6.05 28.59 1.05
N PRO A 352 5.05 27.84 0.55
CA PRO A 352 4.49 26.71 1.26
C PRO A 352 5.56 25.67 1.61
N ALA A 353 5.36 24.91 2.68
CA ALA A 353 6.36 23.97 3.18
C ALA A 353 6.71 22.85 2.17
N SER A 354 5.75 22.47 1.31
CA SER A 354 5.97 21.46 0.26
C SER A 354 6.50 22.03 -1.06
N ALA A 355 6.72 23.35 -1.14
CA ALA A 355 7.09 24.01 -2.39
C ALA A 355 8.43 23.52 -2.93
N THR A 356 8.42 23.05 -4.18
CA THR A 356 9.62 22.77 -4.97
C THR A 356 9.67 23.75 -6.13
N ILE A 357 10.68 24.62 -6.17
CA ILE A 357 10.92 25.52 -7.31
C ILE A 357 11.46 24.69 -8.46
N MET A 358 10.75 24.67 -9.59
CA MET A 358 11.11 23.88 -10.77
C MET A 358 11.96 24.69 -11.75
N ASP A 359 11.60 25.96 -11.94
CA ASP A 359 12.37 26.94 -12.70
C ASP A 359 12.07 28.35 -12.18
N LYS A 360 13.00 29.27 -12.38
CA LYS A 360 12.91 30.65 -11.92
C LYS A 360 13.67 31.58 -12.84
N ILE A 361 13.05 32.70 -13.17
CA ILE A 361 13.67 33.80 -13.91
C ILE A 361 13.50 35.12 -13.14
N THR A 362 14.37 36.07 -13.41
CA THR A 362 14.28 37.45 -12.93
C THR A 362 13.90 38.38 -14.07
N VAL A 363 12.93 39.27 -13.86
CA VAL A 363 12.54 40.30 -14.83
C VAL A 363 12.62 41.69 -14.22
N VAL A 364 12.61 42.72 -15.08
CA VAL A 364 12.63 44.13 -14.67
C VAL A 364 11.30 44.77 -15.05
N GLN A 365 10.62 45.45 -14.12
CA GLN A 365 9.44 46.21 -14.50
C GLN A 365 9.84 47.43 -15.34
N LYS A 366 9.16 47.62 -16.48
CA LYS A 366 9.34 48.77 -17.38
C LYS A 366 8.69 50.04 -16.85
#